data_AF-A0A972GMS3-F1
#
_entry.id   AF-A0A972GMS3-F1
#
_cell.length_a   1.000
_cell.length_b   1.000
_cell.length_c   1.000
_cell.angle_alpha   90.00
_cell.angle_beta   90.00
_cell.angle_gamma   90.00
#
_symmetry.space_group_name_H-M   'P 1'
#
loop_
_entity.id
_entity.type
_entity.pdbx_description
1 polymer ?
#
loop_
_entity_poly.entity_id
_entity_poly.type
_entity_poly.pdbx_seq_one_letter_code
_entity_poly.pdbx_strand_id
1 'polypeptide(L)' 'MKIKVQLSIGGQIVKEEDLSILETKLGELTDEEIEQAIEINIRSWADKMISIQWEVAEED' A
#
# COMPACT_ATOMS: atom_id res chain seq x y z
N MET A 1 6.88 -14.21 2.20
CA MET A 1 7.56 -12.91 2.29
C MET A 1 6.73 -11.91 3.10
N LYS A 2 7.38 -11.11 3.96
CA LYS A 2 6.74 -10.01 4.72
C LYS A 2 7.24 -8.65 4.22
N ILE A 3 6.34 -7.69 4.09
CA ILE A 3 6.61 -6.34 3.63
C ILE A 3 6.06 -5.38 4.67
N LYS A 4 6.91 -4.50 5.21
CA LYS A 4 6.44 -3.39 6.04
C LYS A 4 6.03 -2.24 5.14
N VAL A 5 4.78 -1.78 5.26
CA VAL A 5 4.28 -0.59 4.58
C VAL A 5 4.12 0.52 5.61
N GLN A 6 4.55 1.73 5.23
CA GLN A 6 4.47 2.92 6.07
C GLN A 6 3.82 4.05 5.26
N LEU A 7 2.70 4.58 5.77
CA LEU A 7 2.01 5.72 5.18
C LEU A 7 2.32 6.97 5.98
N SER A 8 2.75 8.02 5.29
CA SER A 8 3.02 9.33 5.88
C SER A 8 2.17 10.42 5.24
N ILE A 9 1.66 11.35 6.05
CA ILE A 9 0.97 12.56 5.60
C ILE A 9 1.70 13.76 6.21
N GLY A 10 2.13 14.72 5.38
CA GLY A 10 2.90 15.89 5.85
C GLY A 10 4.24 15.53 6.52
N GLY A 11 4.88 14.43 6.09
CA GLY A 11 6.13 13.95 6.69
C GLY A 11 5.97 13.23 8.03
N GLN A 12 4.76 13.10 8.56
CA GLN A 12 4.47 12.33 9.77
C GLN A 12 3.92 10.96 9.40
N ILE A 13 4.43 9.91 10.05
CA ILE A 13 3.94 8.55 9.89
C ILE A 13 2.59 8.43 10.58
N VAL A 14 1.55 8.16 9.79
CA VAL A 14 0.18 8.04 10.28
C VAL A 14 -0.28 6.59 10.38
N LYS A 15 0.39 5.66 9.68
CA LYS A 15 0.08 4.23 9.74
C LYS A 15 1.29 3.37 9.36
N GLU A 16 1.44 2.25 10.07
CA GLU A 16 2.34 1.16 9.72
C GLU A 16 1.57 -0.15 9.70
N GLU A 17 1.88 -1.02 8.73
CA GLU A 17 1.26 -2.33 8.60
C GLU A 17 2.20 -3.33 7.94
N ASP A 18 2.22 -4.56 8.45
CA ASP A 18 2.99 -5.65 7.87
C ASP A 18 2.09 -6.46 6.92
N LEU A 19 2.37 -6.40 5.62
CA LEU A 19 1.71 -7.20 4.61
C LEU A 19 2.44 -8.52 4.41
N SER A 20 1.70 -9.63 4.39
CA SER A 20 2.26 -10.96 4.14
C SER A 20 1.86 -11.45 2.75
N ILE A 21 2.86 -11.72 1.91
CA ILE A 21 2.68 -12.37 0.60
C ILE A 21 3.02 -13.86 0.75
N LEU A 22 2.08 -14.72 0.37
CA LEU A 22 2.23 -16.17 0.36
C LEU A 22 3.33 -16.58 -0.64
N GLU A 23 4.35 -17.27 -0.15
CA GLU A 23 5.53 -17.67 -0.94
C GLU A 23 5.22 -18.70 -2.02
N THR A 24 4.12 -19.44 -1.87
CA THR A 24 3.63 -20.37 -2.89
C THR A 24 3.26 -19.69 -4.21
N LYS A 25 3.12 -18.36 -4.23
CA LYS A 25 2.90 -17.58 -5.45
C LYS A 25 4.18 -17.00 -6.06
N LEU A 26 5.33 -17.16 -5.41
CA LEU A 26 6.59 -16.50 -5.78
C LEU A 26 7.65 -17.46 -6.34
N GLY A 27 7.51 -18.77 -6.12
CA GLY A 27 8.58 -19.75 -6.39
C GLY A 27 9.01 -19.93 -7.85
N GLU A 28 8.24 -19.40 -8.82
CA GLU A 28 8.55 -19.45 -10.26
C GLU A 28 8.69 -18.05 -10.88
N LEU A 29 8.54 -17.00 -10.09
CA LEU A 29 8.58 -15.62 -10.59
C LEU A 29 10.02 -15.12 -10.68
N THR A 30 10.30 -14.38 -11.74
CA THR A 30 11.49 -13.55 -11.86
C THR A 30 11.48 -12.41 -10.85
N ASP A 31 12.64 -11.81 -10.58
CA ASP A 31 12.73 -10.66 -9.67
C ASP A 31 11.81 -9.50 -10.10
N GLU A 32 11.70 -9.23 -11.41
CA GLU A 32 10.80 -8.22 -11.96
C GLU A 32 9.32 -8.54 -11.67
N GLU A 33 8.92 -9.80 -11.78
CA GLU A 33 7.56 -10.24 -11.49
C GLU A 33 7.26 -10.20 -9.99
N ILE A 34 8.26 -10.47 -9.14
CA ILE A 34 8.15 -10.32 -7.68
C ILE A 34 7.94 -8.84 -7.33
N GLU A 35 8.71 -7.92 -7.92
CA GLU A 35 8.55 -6.48 -7.73
C GLU A 35 7.16 -5.99 -8.14
N GLN A 36 6.67 -6.43 -9.30
CA GLN A 36 5.32 -6.11 -9.75
C GLN A 36 4.24 -6.65 -8.81
N ALA A 37 4.40 -7.89 -8.33
CA ALA A 37 3.47 -8.48 -7.37
C ALA A 37 3.45 -7.70 -6.05
N ILE A 38 4.61 -7.24 -5.57
CA ILE A 38 4.71 -6.38 -4.39
C ILE A 38 3.94 -5.08 -4.63
N GLU A 39 4.18 -4.42 -5.76
CA GLU A 39 3.53 -3.15 -6.10
C GLU A 39 2.00 -3.27 -6.16
N ILE A 40 1.49 -4.32 -6.80
CA ILE A 40 0.04 -4.59 -6.88
C ILE A 40 -0.57 -4.78 -5.48
N ASN A 41 0.12 -5.48 -4.58
CA ASN A 41 -0.35 -5.69 -3.21
C ASN A 41 -0.37 -4.39 -2.42
N ILE A 42 0.67 -3.55 -2.53
CA ILE A 42 0.74 -2.26 -1.85
C ILE A 42 -0.34 -1.31 -2.36
N ARG A 43 -0.55 -1.23 -3.69
CA ARG A 43 -1.62 -0.40 -4.28
C ARG A 43 -3.01 -0.88 -3.82
N SER A 44 -3.25 -2.19 -3.88
CA SER A 44 -4.51 -2.78 -3.40
C SER A 44 -4.76 -2.54 -1.91
N TRP A 45 -3.70 -2.47 -1.10
CA TRP A 45 -3.80 -2.07 0.31
C TRP A 45 -4.12 -0.58 0.44
N ALA A 46 -3.42 0.29 -0.28
CA ALA A 46 -3.62 1.73 -0.24
C ALA A 46 -5.06 2.11 -0.63
N ASP A 47 -5.59 1.51 -1.69
CA ASP A 47 -6.97 1.72 -2.16
C ASP A 47 -8.03 1.37 -1.10
N LYS A 48 -7.74 0.40 -0.22
CA LYS A 48 -8.65 0.01 0.87
C LYS A 48 -8.52 0.89 2.11
N MET A 49 -7.32 1.45 2.33
CA MET A 49 -7.00 2.16 3.58
C MET A 49 -7.14 3.67 3.46
N ILE A 50 -7.01 4.23 2.25
CA ILE A 50 -6.95 5.67 2.04
C ILE A 50 -8.24 6.14 1.37
N SER A 51 -8.97 7.03 2.04
CA SER A 51 -10.08 7.77 1.46
C SER A 51 -9.89 9.25 1.80
N ILE A 52 -10.05 10.12 0.80
CA ILE A 52 -9.97 11.57 0.96
C ILE A 52 -11.37 12.11 0.69
N GLN A 53 -11.95 12.79 1.68
CA GLN A 53 -13.21 13.49 1.58
C GLN A 53 -12.96 14.99 1.73
N TRP A 54 -13.73 15.80 1.01
CA TRP A 54 -13.70 17.24 1.13
C TRP A 54 -15.11 17.80 0.98
N GLU A 55 -15.33 18.96 1.58
CA GLU A 55 -16.51 19.79 1.39
C GLU A 55 -16.07 21.24 1.26
N VAL A 56 -16.89 22.08 0.61
CA VAL A 56 -16.63 23.53 0.56
C VAL A 56 -16.98 24.09 1.93
N ALA A 57 -15.99 24.66 2.62
CA ALA A 57 -16.18 25.11 4.00
C ALA A 57 -17.12 26.33 4.09
N GLU A 58 -17.07 27.23 3.10
CA GLU A 58 -17.94 28.41 2.95
C GLU A 58 -18.03 28.77 1.45
N GLU A 59 -19.24 29.03 0.94
CA GLU A 59 -19.49 29.74 -0.32
C GLU A 59 -19.90 31.18 0.06
N ASP A 60 -19.18 32.19 -0.44
CA ASP A 60 -19.51 33.62 -0.25
C ASP A 60 -20.91 33.98 -0.81
#